data_AF-A0A1G0ENX9-F1
#
_entry.id   AF-A0A1G0ENX9-F1
#
_cell.length_a   1.000
_cell.length_b   1.000
_cell.length_c   1.000
_cell.angle_alpha   90.00
_cell.angle_beta   90.00
_cell.angle_gamma   90.00
#
_symmetry.space_group_name_H-M   'P 1'
#
loop_
_entity.id
_entity.type
_entity.pdbx_description
1 polymer ?
#
loop_
_entity_poly.entity_id
_entity_poly.type
_entity_poly.pdbx_seq_one_letter_code
_entity_poly.pdbx_strand_id
1 'polypeptide(L)'
;MHQQAAFHIVTVGWEYILVEGLVNRIAAKSEHCFSHIVHPRYTSQEWPQRISQAGIYFFRDDLRQRMPAPDHRLLASLEQDGIPTVHNMIIGDDTVSKLRYGDALGYATFLAQRLFELFSRIKPSVIIGGFDAIHGSIALAVARRMNIPWYALHFTVIPVGLACFCDKMSPAARVFLSPRPFSELQALAEASLQDFENRKIQAPAYIAPPPLSLAGKIAKLPKRLLALHRTIRKCRLREFLQFTEGQTDYSLSAVMVQFHRAARARKALSRVGALKVPPATPYVLFGLHLQPEASTDVWAPFFSNQMWVIELLSRSIPPTHKLLVKIHKSDVSHYSRAQYAKMQSFPGVELVAPFADTRNFIQKADLIVSIQGTMGLEAALLGQPVIMLGDSPITIFPSVSGIGEIPDLPILMRKKLAESPPSRVEIVDAYASYLAPFSPASYNDWTARKTDEEIDNYVILFNTLKRYVLGREATSGLTEVAQGMRTGG
;
A
#
# COMPACT_ATOMS: atom_id res chain seq x y z
N MET A 1 12.60 30.47 -30.29
CA MET A 1 12.97 29.36 -29.37
C MET A 1 12.18 29.54 -28.09
N HIS A 2 11.01 28.91 -27.96
CA HIS A 2 10.32 28.87 -26.67
C HIS A 2 11.15 27.99 -25.72
N GLN A 3 11.65 28.56 -24.62
CA GLN A 3 12.14 27.78 -23.50
C GLN A 3 10.99 26.88 -23.06
N GLN A 4 11.11 25.58 -23.35
CA GLN A 4 10.15 24.59 -22.88
C GLN A 4 10.22 24.63 -21.36
N ALA A 5 9.13 25.04 -20.70
CA ALA A 5 9.07 25.10 -19.25
C ALA A 5 9.53 23.75 -18.67
N ALA A 6 10.44 23.78 -17.71
CA ALA A 6 10.98 22.55 -17.12
C ALA A 6 9.84 21.72 -16.54
N PHE A 7 9.81 20.42 -16.86
CA PHE A 7 8.78 19.50 -16.35
C PHE A 7 8.94 19.38 -14.83
N HIS A 8 7.98 19.94 -14.09
CA HIS A 8 8.08 20.13 -12.64
C HIS A 8 7.33 19.03 -11.90
N ILE A 9 8.10 18.20 -11.22
CA ILE A 9 7.62 17.03 -10.47
C ILE A 9 7.54 17.41 -8.99
N VAL A 10 6.35 17.29 -8.40
CA VAL A 10 6.14 17.56 -6.98
C VAL A 10 5.80 16.28 -6.25
N THR A 11 6.63 15.86 -5.29
CA THR A 11 6.28 14.73 -4.42
C THR A 11 5.49 15.20 -3.22
N VAL A 12 4.51 14.42 -2.74
CA VAL A 12 3.70 14.75 -1.56
C VAL A 12 3.76 13.63 -0.53
N GLY A 13 3.95 13.97 0.74
CA GLY A 13 3.90 13.02 1.87
C GLY A 13 5.20 12.26 2.12
N TRP A 14 6.22 12.45 1.29
CA TRP A 14 7.47 11.69 1.40
C TRP A 14 8.35 12.18 2.56
N GLU A 15 9.04 11.23 3.21
CA GLU A 15 10.02 11.52 4.27
C GLU A 15 11.41 11.90 3.72
N TYR A 16 12.26 12.48 4.57
CA TYR A 16 13.60 12.91 4.16
C TYR A 16 14.46 11.78 3.58
N ILE A 17 14.23 10.53 3.98
CA ILE A 17 14.98 9.36 3.50
C ILE A 17 14.76 9.16 2.00
N LEU A 18 13.52 9.35 1.53
CA LEU A 18 13.18 9.27 0.11
C LEU A 18 13.75 10.46 -0.66
N VAL A 19 13.65 11.67 -0.10
CA VAL A 19 14.19 12.87 -0.73
C VAL A 19 15.71 12.74 -0.92
N GLU A 20 16.44 12.39 0.14
CA GLU A 20 17.91 12.25 0.14
C GLU A 20 18.39 11.02 -0.65
N GLY A 21 17.77 9.86 -0.42
CA GLY A 21 18.24 8.57 -0.93
C GLY A 21 17.83 8.27 -2.37
N LEU A 22 16.74 8.89 -2.85
CA LEU A 22 16.17 8.64 -4.17
C LEU A 22 16.10 9.93 -5.00
N VAL A 23 15.28 10.90 -4.59
CA VAL A 23 14.91 12.00 -5.51
C VAL A 23 16.07 12.94 -5.81
N ASN A 24 16.85 13.33 -4.82
CA ASN A 24 18.03 14.18 -5.04
C ASN A 24 19.03 13.54 -6.01
N ARG A 25 19.11 12.20 -6.02
CA ARG A 25 20.00 11.45 -6.92
C ARG A 25 19.43 11.33 -8.33
N ILE A 26 18.11 11.19 -8.48
CA ILE A 26 17.44 11.27 -9.78
C ILE A 26 17.59 12.69 -10.35
N ALA A 27 17.35 13.72 -9.55
CA ALA A 27 17.49 15.12 -9.94
C ALA A 27 18.91 15.45 -10.43
N ALA A 28 19.94 14.92 -9.74
CA ALA A 28 21.33 15.10 -10.16
C ALA A 28 21.68 14.45 -11.51
N LYS A 29 20.86 13.50 -11.98
CA LYS A 29 21.06 12.76 -13.24
C LYS A 29 19.97 13.03 -14.30
N SER A 30 19.11 14.02 -14.08
CA SER A 30 17.99 14.31 -15.00
C SER A 30 17.75 15.81 -15.14
N GLU A 31 17.01 16.20 -16.18
CA GLU A 31 16.58 17.59 -16.41
C GLU A 31 15.28 17.94 -15.67
N HIS A 32 14.80 17.06 -14.79
CA HIS A 32 13.56 17.26 -14.06
C HIS A 32 13.75 18.31 -12.95
N CYS A 33 12.79 19.22 -12.84
CA CYS A 33 12.70 20.06 -11.65
C CYS A 33 11.91 19.31 -10.57
N PHE A 34 12.48 19.18 -9.37
CA PHE A 34 11.81 18.54 -8.26
C PHE A 34 11.46 19.53 -7.15
N SER A 35 10.29 19.34 -6.56
CA SER A 35 9.93 19.94 -5.28
C SER A 35 9.20 18.94 -4.41
N HIS A 36 9.23 19.16 -3.10
CA HIS A 36 8.78 18.18 -2.12
C HIS A 36 7.88 18.85 -1.10
N ILE A 37 6.60 18.46 -1.08
CA ILE A 37 5.71 18.72 0.05
C ILE A 37 5.90 17.56 1.03
N VAL A 38 6.72 17.77 2.05
CA VAL A 38 7.18 16.69 2.94
C VAL A 38 6.09 16.26 3.91
N HIS A 39 6.20 15.04 4.45
CA HIS A 39 5.24 14.52 5.43
C HIS A 39 4.97 15.53 6.56
N PRO A 40 3.70 15.77 7.00
CA PRO A 40 3.38 16.83 7.97
C PRO A 40 4.02 16.65 9.35
N ARG A 41 4.65 15.50 9.63
CA ARG A 41 5.48 15.30 10.82
C ARG A 41 6.69 16.24 10.89
N TYR A 42 7.13 16.76 9.74
CA TYR A 42 8.29 17.65 9.66
C TYR A 42 7.86 19.12 9.58
N THR A 43 8.68 19.97 10.17
CA THR A 43 8.68 21.43 10.00
C THR A 43 10.05 21.87 9.50
N SER A 44 10.18 23.12 9.07
CA SER A 44 11.47 23.69 8.66
C SER A 44 12.54 23.58 9.76
N GLN A 45 12.15 23.64 11.03
CA GLN A 45 13.05 23.53 12.18
C GLN A 45 13.51 22.09 12.45
N GLU A 46 12.65 21.11 12.15
CA GLU A 46 12.94 19.68 12.37
C GLU A 46 13.51 19.00 11.12
N TRP A 47 13.52 19.69 9.99
CA TRP A 47 14.13 19.23 8.75
C TRP A 47 15.64 19.04 8.94
N PRO A 48 16.23 17.93 8.48
CA PRO A 48 17.66 17.71 8.65
C PRO A 48 18.50 18.82 7.99
N GLN A 49 19.27 19.56 8.79
CA GLN A 49 20.07 20.72 8.32
C GLN A 49 21.07 20.37 7.20
N ARG A 50 21.47 19.10 7.08
CA ARG A 50 22.38 18.62 6.01
C ARG A 50 21.70 18.57 4.63
N ILE A 51 20.37 18.55 4.57
CA ILE A 51 19.60 18.49 3.34
C ILE A 51 19.17 19.91 2.99
N SER A 52 19.44 20.33 1.75
CA SER A 52 18.98 21.63 1.26
C SER A 52 17.47 21.81 1.46
N GLN A 53 17.06 23.01 1.86
CA GLN A 53 15.65 23.39 1.94
C GLN A 53 15.12 23.95 0.62
N ALA A 54 15.98 24.16 -0.40
CA ALA A 54 15.53 24.61 -1.71
C ALA A 54 14.57 23.59 -2.32
N GLY A 55 13.38 24.04 -2.73
CA GLY A 55 12.34 23.16 -3.26
C GLY A 55 11.61 22.31 -2.20
N ILE A 56 11.85 22.53 -0.90
CA ILE A 56 11.13 21.86 0.18
C ILE A 56 10.00 22.75 0.70
N TYR A 57 8.81 22.18 0.78
CA TYR A 57 7.59 22.82 1.25
C TYR A 57 7.01 22.02 2.41
N PHE A 58 6.48 22.73 3.41
CA PHE A 58 5.93 22.13 4.61
C PHE A 58 4.42 22.39 4.68
N PHE A 59 3.69 21.40 5.19
CA PHE A 59 2.26 21.59 5.48
C PHE A 59 2.05 22.66 6.56
N ARG A 60 2.94 22.70 7.57
CA ARG A 60 2.88 23.63 8.70
C ARG A 60 4.26 24.23 8.97
N ASP A 61 4.28 25.50 9.35
CA ASP A 61 5.49 26.19 9.76
C ASP A 61 5.84 25.86 11.23
N ASP A 62 4.83 25.70 12.08
CA ASP A 62 4.94 25.28 13.48
C ASP A 62 4.08 24.04 13.73
N LEU A 63 4.63 23.06 14.44
CA LEU A 63 3.88 21.90 14.90
C LEU A 63 2.67 22.30 15.73
N ARG A 64 2.75 23.39 16.52
CA ARG A 64 1.70 23.88 17.43
C ARG A 64 0.52 24.55 16.72
N GLN A 65 0.49 24.53 15.39
CA GLN A 65 -0.66 25.00 14.63
C GLN A 65 -1.91 24.19 15.00
N ARG A 66 -2.96 24.90 15.39
CA ARG A 66 -4.27 24.28 15.65
C ARG A 66 -4.95 23.95 14.33
N MET A 67 -5.67 22.84 14.31
CA MET A 67 -6.49 22.47 13.16
C MET A 67 -7.69 23.42 13.04
N PRO A 68 -8.08 23.79 11.82
CA PRO A 68 -9.25 24.61 11.57
C PRO A 68 -10.52 23.85 11.94
N ALA A 69 -11.64 24.58 12.03
CA ALA A 69 -12.94 23.94 12.08
C ALA A 69 -13.19 23.11 10.81
N PRO A 70 -13.90 21.97 10.91
CA PRO A 70 -14.28 21.17 9.75
C PRO A 70 -15.00 21.99 8.67
N ASP A 71 -14.46 21.99 7.45
CA ASP A 71 -15.15 22.53 6.28
C ASP A 71 -15.79 21.38 5.49
N HIS A 72 -17.02 21.04 5.86
CA HIS A 72 -17.75 19.94 5.22
C HIS A 72 -18.01 20.17 3.73
N ARG A 73 -18.16 21.43 3.29
CA ARG A 73 -18.43 21.74 1.87
C ARG A 73 -17.19 21.51 1.04
N LEU A 74 -16.03 21.99 1.52
CA LEU A 74 -14.75 21.71 0.88
C LEU A 74 -14.49 20.22 0.79
N LEU A 75 -14.62 19.50 1.92
CA LEU A 75 -14.35 18.07 1.98
C LEU A 75 -15.28 17.26 1.07
N ALA A 76 -16.58 17.57 1.06
CA ALA A 76 -17.53 16.91 0.15
C ALA A 76 -17.19 17.18 -1.33
N SER A 77 -16.66 18.37 -1.66
CA SER A 77 -16.29 18.70 -3.04
C SER A 77 -15.08 17.89 -3.58
N LEU A 78 -14.33 17.23 -2.69
CA LEU A 78 -13.20 16.37 -3.04
C LEU A 78 -13.63 14.94 -3.38
N GLU A 79 -14.82 14.50 -2.96
CA GLU A 79 -15.32 13.15 -3.22
C GLU A 79 -15.85 13.07 -4.66
N GLN A 80 -15.13 12.36 -5.53
CA GLN A 80 -15.42 12.22 -6.96
C GLN A 80 -15.14 10.78 -7.40
N ASP A 81 -15.56 10.43 -8.62
CA ASP A 81 -15.28 9.12 -9.20
C ASP A 81 -13.79 8.77 -9.19
N GLY A 82 -13.47 7.60 -8.61
CA GLY A 82 -12.09 7.13 -8.46
C GLY A 82 -11.31 7.78 -7.30
N ILE A 83 -11.95 8.63 -6.50
CA ILE A 83 -11.39 9.19 -5.27
C ILE A 83 -12.06 8.52 -4.06
N PRO A 84 -11.32 8.01 -3.07
CA PRO A 84 -11.92 7.50 -1.84
C PRO A 84 -12.76 8.58 -1.14
N THR A 85 -13.84 8.20 -0.45
CA THR A 85 -14.56 9.14 0.41
C THR A 85 -13.66 9.60 1.55
N VAL A 86 -13.86 10.81 2.06
CA VAL A 86 -13.10 11.36 3.20
C VAL A 86 -13.21 10.45 4.41
N HIS A 87 -14.36 9.78 4.58
CA HIS A 87 -14.53 8.74 5.60
C HIS A 87 -13.57 7.56 5.42
N ASN A 88 -13.45 7.02 4.20
CA ASN A 88 -12.51 5.95 3.91
C ASN A 88 -11.06 6.44 4.07
N MET A 89 -10.75 7.68 3.70
CA MET A 89 -9.43 8.27 3.93
C MET A 89 -9.07 8.34 5.42
N ILE A 90 -10.02 8.73 6.27
CA ILE A 90 -9.85 8.82 7.73
C ILE A 90 -9.73 7.43 8.37
N ILE A 91 -10.63 6.50 8.00
CA ILE A 91 -10.67 5.15 8.60
C ILE A 91 -9.46 4.33 8.18
N GLY A 92 -9.01 4.48 6.93
CA GLY A 92 -7.85 3.77 6.40
C GLY A 92 -6.50 4.26 6.94
N ASP A 93 -6.48 5.41 7.62
CA ASP A 93 -5.28 5.98 8.22
C ASP A 93 -5.08 5.45 9.66
N ASP A 94 -3.89 4.92 9.95
CA ASP A 94 -3.61 4.27 11.22
C ASP A 94 -3.58 5.22 12.42
N THR A 95 -3.47 6.52 12.16
CA THR A 95 -3.29 7.57 13.16
C THR A 95 -4.56 8.40 13.28
N VAL A 96 -5.06 8.90 12.17
CA VAL A 96 -6.23 9.77 12.09
C VAL A 96 -7.52 9.02 12.46
N SER A 97 -7.64 7.72 12.16
CA SER A 97 -8.78 6.88 12.57
C SER A 97 -9.02 6.82 14.08
N LYS A 98 -8.00 7.14 14.89
CA LYS A 98 -8.06 7.12 16.37
C LYS A 98 -8.50 8.46 16.97
N LEU A 99 -8.66 9.49 16.14
CA LEU A 99 -9.06 10.82 16.59
C LEU A 99 -10.58 10.92 16.78
N ARG A 100 -11.03 11.94 17.50
CA ARG A 100 -12.45 12.30 17.46
C ARG A 100 -12.77 12.75 16.04
N TYR A 101 -13.94 12.37 15.55
CA TYR A 101 -14.33 12.61 14.16
C TYR A 101 -14.22 14.09 13.74
N GLY A 102 -14.62 15.03 14.60
CA GLY A 102 -14.46 16.46 14.32
C GLY A 102 -12.99 16.91 14.18
N ASP A 103 -12.08 16.35 14.99
CA ASP A 103 -10.64 16.66 14.89
C ASP A 103 -10.05 16.07 13.59
N ALA A 104 -10.49 14.87 13.20
CA ALA A 104 -10.09 14.23 11.95
C ALA A 104 -10.54 15.03 10.72
N LEU A 105 -11.78 15.52 10.70
CA LEU A 105 -12.27 16.40 9.64
C LEU A 105 -11.57 17.76 9.62
N GLY A 106 -11.26 18.33 10.79
CA GLY A 106 -10.47 19.56 10.89
C GLY A 106 -9.08 19.38 10.29
N TYR A 107 -8.44 18.23 10.55
CA TYR A 107 -7.15 17.89 9.93
C TYR A 107 -7.25 17.68 8.42
N ALA A 108 -8.27 16.96 7.95
CA ALA A 108 -8.50 16.78 6.51
C ALA A 108 -8.71 18.13 5.80
N THR A 109 -9.47 19.04 6.43
CA THR A 109 -9.70 20.41 5.96
C THR A 109 -8.38 21.17 5.83
N PHE A 110 -7.54 21.10 6.87
CA PHE A 110 -6.20 21.70 6.85
C PHE A 110 -5.34 21.16 5.71
N LEU A 111 -5.25 19.84 5.55
CA LEU A 111 -4.47 19.21 4.49
C LEU A 111 -4.94 19.69 3.11
N ALA A 112 -6.26 19.69 2.87
CA ALA A 112 -6.84 20.13 1.61
C ALA A 112 -6.51 21.59 1.30
N GLN A 113 -6.77 22.50 2.24
CA GLN A 113 -6.51 23.94 2.07
C GLN A 113 -5.03 24.21 1.77
N ARG A 114 -4.13 23.57 2.51
CA ARG A 114 -2.68 23.72 2.30
C ARG A 114 -2.23 23.16 0.96
N LEU A 115 -2.79 22.04 0.50
CA LEU A 115 -2.46 21.49 -0.81
C LEU A 115 -2.97 22.39 -1.95
N PHE A 116 -4.18 22.95 -1.85
CA PHE A 116 -4.67 23.94 -2.82
C PHE A 116 -3.75 25.15 -2.91
N GLU A 117 -3.33 25.70 -1.78
CA GLU A 117 -2.39 26.82 -1.72
C GLU A 117 -1.03 26.47 -2.33
N LEU A 118 -0.44 25.35 -1.89
CA LEU A 118 0.89 24.93 -2.34
C LEU A 118 0.90 24.56 -3.82
N PHE A 119 -0.09 23.84 -4.33
CA PHE A 119 -0.17 23.53 -5.76
C PHE A 119 -0.38 24.78 -6.61
N SER A 120 -1.17 25.75 -6.14
CA SER A 120 -1.36 27.04 -6.83
C SER A 120 -0.07 27.85 -6.90
N ARG A 121 0.75 27.79 -5.84
CA ARG A 121 2.04 28.47 -5.75
C ARG A 121 3.13 27.78 -6.57
N ILE A 122 3.23 26.45 -6.46
CA ILE A 122 4.31 25.65 -7.05
C ILE A 122 4.04 25.40 -8.54
N LYS A 123 2.77 25.25 -8.95
CA LYS A 123 2.33 24.93 -10.31
C LYS A 123 2.99 23.66 -10.88
N PRO A 124 2.78 22.50 -10.23
CA PRO A 124 3.33 21.23 -10.70
C PRO A 124 2.84 20.86 -12.10
N SER A 125 3.73 20.27 -12.92
CA SER A 125 3.34 19.52 -14.12
C SER A 125 2.76 18.15 -13.76
N VAL A 126 3.26 17.55 -12.68
CA VAL A 126 2.78 16.26 -12.16
C VAL A 126 3.03 16.14 -10.67
N ILE A 127 2.13 15.45 -9.97
CA ILE A 127 2.27 15.11 -8.56
C ILE A 127 2.59 13.62 -8.42
N ILE A 128 3.59 13.31 -7.59
CA ILE A 128 3.94 11.95 -7.18
C ILE A 128 3.57 11.75 -5.71
N GLY A 129 2.52 10.99 -5.45
CA GLY A 129 2.12 10.58 -4.10
C GLY A 129 2.60 9.18 -3.74
N GLY A 130 2.11 8.66 -2.62
CA GLY A 130 2.12 7.25 -2.30
C GLY A 130 0.72 6.76 -1.91
N PHE A 131 0.65 5.51 -1.46
CA PHE A 131 -0.59 4.91 -0.92
C PHE A 131 -0.74 5.16 0.60
N ASP A 132 -0.15 6.24 1.09
CA ASP A 132 -0.19 6.73 2.46
C ASP A 132 -1.55 7.35 2.77
N ALA A 133 -2.54 6.46 3.02
CA ALA A 133 -3.88 6.71 3.54
C ALA A 133 -4.41 8.14 3.31
N ILE A 134 -4.53 8.96 4.35
CA ILE A 134 -5.16 10.28 4.24
C ILE A 134 -4.30 11.29 3.47
N HIS A 135 -2.98 11.27 3.64
CA HIS A 135 -2.08 12.25 3.01
C HIS A 135 -2.04 12.08 1.50
N GLY A 136 -1.81 10.84 1.05
CA GLY A 136 -1.84 10.50 -0.36
C GLY A 136 -3.24 10.71 -0.96
N SER A 137 -4.30 10.34 -0.24
CA SER A 137 -5.67 10.38 -0.81
C SER A 137 -6.19 11.80 -0.95
N ILE A 138 -5.94 12.68 0.02
CA ILE A 138 -6.26 14.11 -0.10
C ILE A 138 -5.40 14.76 -1.18
N ALA A 139 -4.11 14.41 -1.29
CA ALA A 139 -3.26 14.91 -2.37
C ALA A 139 -3.80 14.53 -3.75
N LEU A 140 -4.23 13.28 -3.95
CA LEU A 140 -4.90 12.82 -5.16
C LEU A 140 -6.20 13.61 -5.40
N ALA A 141 -7.05 13.78 -4.39
CA ALA A 141 -8.32 14.47 -4.53
C ALA A 141 -8.17 15.95 -4.91
N VAL A 142 -7.25 16.66 -4.26
CA VAL A 142 -6.94 18.07 -4.56
C VAL A 142 -6.30 18.18 -5.94
N ALA A 143 -5.36 17.31 -6.30
CA ALA A 143 -4.75 17.27 -7.62
C ALA A 143 -5.82 17.10 -8.72
N ARG A 144 -6.73 16.13 -8.53
CA ARG A 144 -7.85 15.89 -9.46
C ARG A 144 -8.73 17.13 -9.60
N ARG A 145 -9.06 17.80 -8.49
CA ARG A 145 -9.89 19.01 -8.52
C ARG A 145 -9.22 20.19 -9.23
N MET A 146 -7.90 20.25 -9.19
CA MET A 146 -7.09 21.27 -9.87
C MET A 146 -6.65 20.85 -11.28
N ASN A 147 -7.13 19.71 -11.80
CA ASN A 147 -6.73 19.14 -13.08
C ASN A 147 -5.21 18.91 -13.22
N ILE A 148 -4.54 18.53 -12.11
CA ILE A 148 -3.13 18.19 -12.09
C ILE A 148 -2.98 16.67 -12.15
N PRO A 149 -2.18 16.11 -13.09
CA PRO A 149 -1.89 14.68 -13.12
C PRO A 149 -1.27 14.20 -11.79
N TRP A 150 -1.80 13.12 -11.24
CA TRP A 150 -1.30 12.50 -10.01
C TRP A 150 -0.97 11.03 -10.26
N TYR A 151 0.16 10.58 -9.71
CA TYR A 151 0.57 9.18 -9.77
C TYR A 151 1.19 8.72 -8.45
N ALA A 152 1.06 7.44 -8.13
CA ALA A 152 1.76 6.79 -7.03
C ALA A 152 2.72 5.71 -7.54
N LEU A 153 3.91 5.62 -6.94
CA LEU A 153 4.83 4.50 -7.22
C LEU A 153 4.29 3.19 -6.66
N HIS A 154 4.34 2.14 -7.48
CA HIS A 154 3.93 0.79 -7.10
C HIS A 154 4.98 -0.23 -7.56
N PHE A 155 5.14 -1.31 -6.81
CA PHE A 155 6.25 -2.27 -6.96
C PHE A 155 5.74 -3.69 -7.13
N THR A 156 6.48 -4.52 -7.88
CA THR A 156 6.25 -5.96 -7.88
C THR A 156 6.87 -6.63 -6.66
N VAL A 157 6.22 -7.70 -6.20
CA VAL A 157 6.76 -8.59 -5.16
C VAL A 157 7.43 -9.82 -5.80
N ILE A 158 6.84 -10.33 -6.88
CA ILE A 158 7.37 -11.46 -7.64
C ILE A 158 7.32 -11.04 -9.12
N PRO A 159 8.47 -10.89 -9.81
CA PRO A 159 9.81 -10.78 -9.23
C PRO A 159 9.97 -9.46 -8.47
N VAL A 160 11.02 -9.30 -7.66
CA VAL A 160 11.37 -8.00 -7.04
C VAL A 160 12.15 -7.12 -8.02
N GLY A 161 12.27 -5.82 -7.72
CA GLY A 161 13.14 -4.91 -8.47
C GLY A 161 12.47 -4.18 -9.64
N LEU A 162 11.16 -4.32 -9.81
CA LEU A 162 10.40 -3.59 -10.81
C LEU A 162 9.42 -2.61 -10.16
N ALA A 163 9.23 -1.45 -10.81
CA ALA A 163 8.29 -0.43 -10.40
C ALA A 163 7.46 0.11 -11.56
N CYS A 164 6.31 0.66 -11.24
CA CYS A 164 5.41 1.34 -12.16
C CYS A 164 4.72 2.50 -11.43
N PHE A 165 3.85 3.22 -12.15
CA PHE A 165 2.98 4.22 -11.58
C PHE A 165 1.51 3.76 -11.61
N CYS A 166 0.74 4.15 -10.61
CA CYS A 166 -0.72 4.02 -10.59
C CYS A 166 -1.36 5.41 -10.58
N ASP A 167 -2.50 5.60 -11.24
CA ASP A 167 -3.19 6.91 -11.34
C ASP A 167 -4.39 7.06 -10.40
N LYS A 168 -4.62 6.08 -9.52
CA LYS A 168 -5.64 6.03 -8.46
C LYS A 168 -5.07 5.38 -7.19
N MET A 169 -5.85 5.42 -6.11
CA MET A 169 -5.59 4.69 -4.85
C MET A 169 -5.87 3.18 -4.93
N SER A 170 -5.45 2.55 -6.02
CA SER A 170 -5.58 1.11 -6.24
C SER A 170 -4.39 0.59 -7.03
N PRO A 171 -3.80 -0.56 -6.64
CA PRO A 171 -2.75 -1.20 -7.42
C PRO A 171 -3.25 -1.74 -8.76
N ALA A 172 -4.57 -1.88 -8.97
CA ALA A 172 -5.12 -2.27 -10.27
C ALA A 172 -5.01 -1.16 -11.32
N ALA A 173 -4.92 0.10 -10.89
CA ALA A 173 -4.87 1.27 -11.75
C ALA A 173 -3.47 1.60 -12.30
N ARG A 174 -2.71 0.56 -12.70
CA ARG A 174 -1.35 0.72 -13.25
C ARG A 174 -1.36 1.40 -14.62
N VAL A 175 -0.38 2.25 -14.83
CA VAL A 175 -0.17 3.00 -16.07
C VAL A 175 0.85 2.30 -16.94
N PHE A 176 0.48 2.07 -18.20
CA PHE A 176 1.34 1.47 -19.21
C PHE A 176 2.19 2.56 -19.87
N LEU A 177 3.38 2.81 -19.34
CA LEU A 177 4.24 3.90 -19.79
C LEU A 177 5.04 3.58 -21.06
N SER A 178 5.51 2.34 -21.20
CA SER A 178 6.33 1.89 -22.33
C SER A 178 5.83 0.56 -22.87
N PRO A 179 5.52 0.46 -24.17
CA PRO A 179 5.25 -0.83 -24.79
C PRO A 179 6.55 -1.64 -24.84
N ARG A 180 6.51 -2.88 -24.35
CA ARG A 180 7.56 -3.88 -24.54
C ARG A 180 7.02 -5.00 -25.43
N PRO A 181 7.84 -5.62 -26.30
CA PRO A 181 7.42 -6.80 -27.04
C PRO A 181 6.89 -7.87 -26.09
N PHE A 182 5.73 -8.45 -26.42
CA PHE A 182 5.11 -9.44 -25.55
C PHE A 182 6.00 -10.68 -25.35
N SER A 183 6.80 -11.05 -26.36
CA SER A 183 7.77 -12.13 -26.27
C SER A 183 8.84 -11.92 -25.20
N GLU A 184 9.31 -10.67 -25.00
CA GLU A 184 10.24 -10.33 -23.93
C GLU A 184 9.58 -10.44 -22.55
N LEU A 185 8.31 -10.03 -22.45
CA LEU A 185 7.52 -10.16 -21.23
C LEU A 185 7.26 -11.63 -20.88
N GLN A 186 6.96 -12.47 -21.87
CA GLN A 186 6.80 -13.91 -21.69
C GLN A 186 8.09 -14.57 -21.20
N ALA A 187 9.25 -14.21 -21.78
CA ALA A 187 10.53 -14.72 -21.32
C ALA A 187 10.83 -14.33 -19.86
N LEU A 188 10.57 -13.07 -19.48
CA LEU A 188 10.71 -12.60 -18.10
C LEU A 188 9.74 -13.32 -17.15
N ALA A 189 8.49 -13.51 -17.57
CA ALA A 189 7.45 -14.18 -16.80
C ALA A 189 7.81 -15.65 -16.56
N GLU A 190 8.23 -16.38 -17.60
CA GLU A 190 8.65 -17.78 -17.53
C GLU A 190 9.86 -17.94 -16.59
N ALA A 191 10.90 -17.11 -16.74
CA ALA A 191 12.06 -17.14 -15.86
C ALA A 191 11.69 -16.85 -14.40
N SER A 192 10.86 -15.83 -14.16
CA SER A 192 10.39 -15.47 -12.82
C SER A 192 9.52 -16.58 -12.20
N LEU A 193 8.67 -17.23 -13.00
CA LEU A 193 7.83 -18.35 -12.56
C LEU A 193 8.70 -19.55 -12.16
N GLN A 194 9.70 -19.91 -12.97
CA GLN A 194 10.65 -20.97 -12.64
C GLN A 194 11.42 -20.68 -11.34
N ASP A 195 11.88 -19.45 -11.14
CA ASP A 195 12.58 -19.08 -9.91
C ASP A 195 11.66 -19.12 -8.68
N PHE A 196 10.37 -18.77 -8.84
CA PHE A 196 9.35 -18.89 -7.80
C PHE A 196 9.06 -20.37 -7.48
N GLU A 197 8.87 -21.20 -8.50
CA GLU A 197 8.66 -22.65 -8.37
C GLU A 197 9.83 -23.30 -7.61
N ASN A 198 11.06 -22.91 -7.94
CA ASN A 198 12.28 -23.38 -7.30
C ASN A 198 12.58 -22.74 -5.93
N ARG A 199 11.67 -21.91 -5.39
CA ARG A 199 11.82 -21.20 -4.11
C ARG A 199 13.05 -20.27 -4.03
N LYS A 200 13.66 -19.89 -5.17
CA LYS A 200 14.76 -18.91 -5.24
C LYS A 200 14.27 -17.50 -4.96
N ILE A 201 13.06 -17.18 -5.41
CA ILE A 201 12.34 -15.96 -5.05
C ILE A 201 11.13 -16.31 -4.19
N GLN A 202 10.92 -15.55 -3.12
CA GLN A 202 9.77 -15.64 -2.24
C GLN A 202 9.33 -14.24 -1.88
N ALA A 203 8.04 -14.05 -1.64
CA ALA A 203 7.54 -12.80 -1.09
C ALA A 203 8.26 -12.52 0.25
N PRO A 204 8.97 -11.38 0.36
CA PRO A 204 9.64 -11.03 1.61
C PRO A 204 8.59 -10.83 2.71
N ALA A 205 8.72 -11.56 3.81
CA ALA A 205 7.89 -11.39 4.98
C ALA A 205 8.62 -10.52 6.02
N TYR A 206 7.96 -9.49 6.54
CA TYR A 206 8.49 -8.75 7.67
C TYR A 206 8.50 -9.64 8.92
N ILE A 207 9.68 -10.08 9.36
CA ILE A 207 9.82 -10.84 10.60
C ILE A 207 10.37 -9.88 11.66
N ALA A 208 9.61 -9.70 12.75
CA ALA A 208 10.09 -8.88 13.86
C ALA A 208 11.44 -9.43 14.36
N PRO A 209 12.46 -8.57 14.52
CA PRO A 209 13.79 -9.03 14.89
C PRO A 209 13.78 -9.73 16.25
N PRO A 210 14.60 -10.77 16.45
CA PRO A 210 14.70 -11.45 17.73
C PRO A 210 15.13 -10.49 18.85
N PRO A 211 14.79 -10.78 20.12
CA PRO A 211 15.20 -9.95 21.24
C PRO A 211 16.73 -9.79 21.29
N LEU A 212 17.20 -8.55 21.36
CA LEU A 212 18.63 -8.22 21.38
C LEU A 212 19.36 -8.91 22.55
N SER A 213 20.59 -9.38 22.29
CA SER A 213 21.52 -9.85 23.32
C SER A 213 21.87 -8.74 24.33
N LEU A 214 22.43 -9.10 25.49
CA LEU A 214 22.79 -8.14 26.55
C LEU A 214 23.78 -7.07 26.03
N ALA A 215 24.80 -7.48 25.27
CA ALA A 215 25.75 -6.59 24.61
C ALA A 215 25.05 -5.66 23.57
N GLY A 216 24.10 -6.21 22.79
CA GLY A 216 23.29 -5.44 21.85
C GLY A 216 22.35 -4.43 22.51
N LYS A 217 21.89 -4.70 23.74
CA LYS A 217 21.11 -3.75 24.56
C LYS A 217 21.98 -2.59 25.05
N ILE A 218 23.21 -2.86 25.48
CA ILE A 218 24.18 -1.84 25.94
C ILE A 218 24.64 -0.96 24.77
N ALA A 219 24.99 -1.55 23.63
CA ALA A 219 25.42 -0.81 22.44
C ALA A 219 24.36 0.16 21.89
N LYS A 220 23.06 -0.12 22.12
CA LYS A 220 21.95 0.77 21.72
C LYS A 220 21.52 1.75 22.81
N LEU A 221 22.12 1.72 24.00
CA LEU A 221 21.74 2.58 25.12
C LEU A 221 21.83 4.09 24.80
N PRO A 222 22.88 4.61 24.10
CA PRO A 222 22.94 6.02 23.73
C PRO A 222 21.79 6.44 22.81
N LYS A 223 21.49 5.60 21.80
CA LYS A 223 20.35 5.81 20.89
C LYS A 223 19.01 5.79 21.63
N ARG A 224 18.87 4.93 22.65
CA ARG A 224 17.67 4.88 23.51
C ARG A 224 17.52 6.10 24.41
N LEU A 225 18.61 6.62 24.97
CA LEU A 225 18.60 7.86 25.76
C LEU A 225 18.25 9.07 24.89
N LEU A 226 18.82 9.17 23.69
CA LEU A 226 18.44 10.19 22.69
C LEU A 226 16.97 10.05 22.28
N ALA A 227 16.49 8.82 22.05
CA ALA A 227 15.09 8.56 21.76
C ALA A 227 14.18 8.94 22.93
N LEU A 228 14.58 8.65 24.17
CA LEU A 228 13.85 9.04 25.38
C LEU A 228 13.78 10.55 25.55
N HIS A 229 14.89 11.27 25.34
CA HIS A 229 14.91 12.73 25.38
C HIS A 229 13.99 13.33 24.31
N ARG A 230 14.06 12.82 23.07
CA ARG A 230 13.13 13.20 21.99
C ARG A 230 11.68 12.91 22.37
N THR A 231 11.43 11.76 22.98
CA THR A 231 10.10 11.34 23.44
C THR A 231 9.57 12.31 24.49
N ILE A 232 10.34 12.65 25.53
CA ILE A 232 9.95 13.60 26.58
C ILE A 232 9.67 14.99 25.98
N ARG A 233 10.51 15.47 25.05
CA ARG A 233 10.29 16.74 24.35
C ARG A 233 8.98 16.72 23.54
N LYS A 234 8.71 15.62 22.83
CA LYS A 234 7.50 15.43 22.03
C LYS A 234 6.24 15.16 22.86
N CYS A 235 6.33 14.65 24.08
CA CYS A 235 5.18 14.50 24.98
C CYS A 235 4.46 15.84 25.22
N ARG A 236 5.20 16.96 25.27
CA ARG A 236 4.61 18.30 25.39
C ARG A 236 3.88 18.78 24.13
N LEU A 237 4.12 18.12 22.99
CA LEU A 237 3.51 18.40 21.69
C LEU A 237 2.45 17.35 21.31
N ARG A 238 2.04 16.50 22.25
CA ARG A 238 1.16 15.34 21.99
C ARG A 238 -0.15 15.74 21.31
N GLU A 239 -0.78 16.84 21.74
CA GLU A 239 -2.02 17.35 21.15
C GLU A 239 -1.87 17.80 19.68
N PHE A 240 -0.65 18.08 19.24
CA PHE A 240 -0.35 18.54 17.89
C PHE A 240 0.23 17.44 16.98
N LEU A 241 0.83 16.42 17.59
CA LEU A 241 1.43 15.29 16.89
C LEU A 241 0.45 14.12 16.71
N GLN A 242 -0.70 14.16 17.37
CA GLN A 242 -1.75 13.13 17.28
C GLN A 242 -2.27 12.87 15.85
N PHE A 243 -2.01 13.77 14.90
CA PHE A 243 -2.40 13.65 13.49
C PHE A 243 -1.37 12.98 12.59
N THR A 244 -0.14 12.79 13.07
CA THR A 244 1.02 12.36 12.25
C THR A 244 1.86 11.27 12.90
N GLU A 245 1.73 11.05 14.20
CA GLU A 245 2.41 9.99 14.93
C GLU A 245 1.38 9.32 15.86
N GLY A 246 1.49 7.99 16.01
CA GLY A 246 0.52 7.21 16.76
C GLY A 246 0.48 7.62 18.24
N GLN A 247 -0.70 7.55 18.87
CA GLN A 247 -0.86 7.90 20.29
C GLN A 247 0.06 7.10 21.24
N THR A 248 0.59 5.96 20.79
CA THR A 248 1.48 5.06 21.52
C THR A 248 2.96 5.35 21.33
N ASP A 249 3.36 6.23 20.41
CA ASP A 249 4.77 6.38 20.02
C ASP A 249 5.61 7.10 21.08
N TYR A 250 4.95 7.72 22.06
CA TYR A 250 5.59 8.65 23.00
C TYR A 250 5.62 8.21 24.46
N SER A 251 5.18 7.00 24.79
CA SER A 251 5.14 6.57 26.20
C SER A 251 5.97 5.33 26.47
N LEU A 252 6.81 5.38 27.51
CA LEU A 252 7.41 4.20 28.11
C LEU A 252 6.35 3.17 28.53
N SER A 253 5.18 3.64 28.95
CA SER A 253 4.03 2.76 29.25
C SER A 253 3.50 2.07 28.00
N ALA A 254 3.55 2.71 26.81
CA ALA A 254 3.12 2.10 25.57
C ALA A 254 4.05 0.97 25.13
N VAL A 255 5.37 1.14 25.30
CA VAL A 255 6.35 0.06 25.12
C VAL A 255 6.03 -1.13 26.05
N MET A 256 5.77 -0.87 27.33
CA MET A 256 5.40 -1.90 28.30
C MET A 256 4.07 -2.59 27.93
N VAL A 257 3.07 -1.82 27.47
CA VAL A 257 1.81 -2.34 26.95
C VAL A 257 2.04 -3.23 25.72
N GLN A 258 2.87 -2.83 24.76
CA GLN A 258 3.21 -3.66 23.60
C GLN A 258 3.88 -4.98 24.03
N PHE A 259 4.82 -4.93 24.98
CA PHE A 259 5.44 -6.14 25.53
C PHE A 259 4.40 -7.06 26.20
N HIS A 260 3.51 -6.51 27.02
CA HIS A 260 2.44 -7.28 27.65
C HIS A 260 1.45 -7.86 26.64
N ARG A 261 1.06 -7.09 25.61
CA ARG A 261 0.21 -7.56 24.51
C ARG A 261 0.87 -8.72 23.78
N ALA A 262 2.15 -8.59 23.40
CA ALA A 262 2.90 -9.65 22.73
C ALA A 262 3.03 -10.92 23.59
N ALA A 263 3.25 -10.78 24.91
CA ALA A 263 3.31 -11.91 25.83
C ALA A 263 1.95 -12.61 25.98
N ARG A 264 0.86 -11.84 26.15
CA ARG A 264 -0.50 -12.36 26.23
C ARG A 264 -0.93 -13.05 24.94
N ALA A 265 -0.63 -12.46 23.79
CA ALA A 265 -0.92 -13.01 22.49
C ALA A 265 -0.19 -14.33 22.25
N ARG A 266 1.11 -14.43 22.62
CA ARG A 266 1.86 -15.70 22.58
C ARG A 266 1.19 -16.79 23.43
N LYS A 267 0.78 -16.46 24.65
CA LYS A 267 0.06 -17.38 25.54
C LYS A 267 -1.34 -17.75 25.01
N ALA A 268 -2.00 -16.83 24.32
CA ALA A 268 -3.28 -17.09 23.67
C ALA A 268 -3.08 -18.09 22.52
N LEU A 269 -2.13 -17.80 21.61
CA LEU A 269 -1.81 -18.66 20.48
C LEU A 269 -1.39 -20.07 20.91
N SER A 270 -0.59 -20.22 21.97
CA SER A 270 -0.18 -21.55 22.46
C SER A 270 -1.34 -22.40 22.99
N ARG A 271 -2.49 -21.77 23.26
CA ARG A 271 -3.72 -22.43 23.73
C ARG A 271 -4.76 -22.59 22.64
N VAL A 272 -4.49 -22.03 21.45
CA VAL A 272 -5.32 -22.21 20.26
C VAL A 272 -4.81 -23.47 19.57
N GLY A 273 -5.71 -24.42 19.29
CA GLY A 273 -5.42 -25.63 18.53
C GLY A 273 -5.20 -25.31 17.04
N ALA A 274 -4.18 -24.53 16.71
CA ALA A 274 -3.90 -24.10 15.36
C ALA A 274 -3.15 -25.18 14.56
N LEU A 275 -3.60 -25.44 13.33
CA LEU A 275 -3.00 -26.40 12.42
C LEU A 275 -1.60 -25.93 11.99
N LYS A 276 -0.66 -26.88 11.95
CA LYS A 276 0.71 -26.65 11.44
C LYS A 276 0.94 -27.27 10.07
N VAL A 277 0.12 -28.25 9.72
CA VAL A 277 0.14 -28.98 8.45
C VAL A 277 -1.27 -28.96 7.85
N PRO A 278 -1.39 -28.99 6.50
CA PRO A 278 -2.69 -29.07 5.85
C PRO A 278 -3.46 -30.32 6.27
N PRO A 279 -4.76 -30.22 6.57
CA PRO A 279 -5.61 -31.37 6.86
C PRO A 279 -5.89 -32.17 5.58
N ALA A 280 -6.39 -33.40 5.74
CA ALA A 280 -6.88 -34.22 4.62
C ALA A 280 -8.29 -33.80 4.15
N THR A 281 -9.05 -33.12 5.02
CA THR A 281 -10.38 -32.60 4.68
C THR A 281 -10.27 -31.46 3.68
N PRO A 282 -11.12 -31.41 2.63
CA PRO A 282 -11.18 -30.30 1.67
C PRO A 282 -11.33 -28.96 2.35
N TYR A 283 -10.67 -27.93 1.81
CA TYR A 283 -10.67 -26.62 2.45
C TYR A 283 -10.47 -25.42 1.53
N VAL A 284 -11.01 -24.30 1.99
CA VAL A 284 -10.75 -22.96 1.49
C VAL A 284 -9.75 -22.29 2.41
N LEU A 285 -8.68 -21.72 1.85
CA LEU A 285 -7.65 -21.01 2.61
C LEU A 285 -7.88 -19.49 2.55
N PHE A 286 -7.97 -18.85 3.72
CA PHE A 286 -8.00 -17.39 3.86
C PHE A 286 -6.83 -16.92 4.72
N GLY A 287 -6.05 -15.97 4.22
CA GLY A 287 -4.91 -15.38 4.92
C GLY A 287 -5.30 -14.11 5.64
N LEU A 288 -5.06 -14.04 6.95
CA LEU A 288 -5.10 -12.77 7.65
C LEU A 288 -3.95 -11.89 7.19
N HIS A 289 -4.24 -10.62 7.02
CA HIS A 289 -3.32 -9.56 6.64
C HIS A 289 -2.75 -8.87 7.88
N LEU A 290 -1.57 -8.29 7.73
CA LEU A 290 -1.02 -7.37 8.72
C LEU A 290 -1.88 -6.10 8.76
N GLN A 291 -2.21 -5.63 9.97
CA GLN A 291 -2.83 -4.32 10.15
C GLN A 291 -2.13 -3.55 11.27
N PRO A 292 -1.91 -2.23 11.08
CA PRO A 292 -2.28 -1.42 9.91
C PRO A 292 -1.40 -1.69 8.68
N GLU A 293 -1.97 -1.66 7.48
CA GLU A 293 -1.25 -1.74 6.20
C GLU A 293 -2.09 -1.18 5.03
N ALA A 294 -1.45 -0.43 4.12
CA ALA A 294 -2.13 0.14 2.94
C ALA A 294 -2.84 -0.92 2.08
N SER A 295 -2.30 -2.14 2.01
CA SER A 295 -2.90 -3.25 1.27
C SER A 295 -4.31 -3.61 1.73
N THR A 296 -4.61 -3.37 3.01
CA THR A 296 -5.86 -3.77 3.64
C THR A 296 -6.73 -2.56 3.94
N ASP A 297 -6.13 -1.51 4.50
CA ASP A 297 -6.84 -0.35 5.02
C ASP A 297 -7.10 0.72 3.95
N VAL A 298 -6.28 0.77 2.87
CA VAL A 298 -6.39 1.78 1.80
C VAL A 298 -6.89 1.16 0.48
N TRP A 299 -6.31 0.04 0.03
CA TRP A 299 -6.69 -0.58 -1.25
C TRP A 299 -7.96 -1.43 -1.18
N ALA A 300 -8.37 -1.86 0.02
CA ALA A 300 -9.54 -2.70 0.22
C ALA A 300 -10.35 -2.26 1.47
N PRO A 301 -10.74 -0.97 1.56
CA PRO A 301 -11.27 -0.39 2.80
C PRO A 301 -12.54 -1.10 3.30
N PHE A 302 -13.37 -1.60 2.38
CA PHE A 302 -14.61 -2.33 2.70
C PHE A 302 -14.39 -3.75 3.22
N PHE A 303 -13.17 -4.28 3.10
CA PHE A 303 -12.76 -5.60 3.62
C PHE A 303 -11.73 -5.48 4.75
N SER A 304 -11.44 -4.27 5.23
CA SER A 304 -10.50 -4.00 6.33
C SER A 304 -10.89 -4.68 7.65
N ASN A 305 -12.19 -4.89 7.89
CA ASN A 305 -12.67 -5.71 9.01
C ASN A 305 -12.52 -7.21 8.70
N GLN A 306 -11.33 -7.75 8.97
CA GLN A 306 -11.02 -9.15 8.68
C GLN A 306 -11.89 -10.16 9.44
N MET A 307 -12.46 -9.80 10.61
CA MET A 307 -13.41 -10.66 11.32
C MET A 307 -14.73 -10.79 10.55
N TRP A 308 -15.22 -9.68 9.98
CA TRP A 308 -16.37 -9.68 9.11
C TRP A 308 -16.10 -10.48 7.83
N VAL A 309 -14.89 -10.43 7.28
CA VAL A 309 -14.50 -11.27 6.14
C VAL A 309 -14.57 -12.76 6.49
N ILE A 310 -14.01 -13.18 7.63
CA ILE A 310 -14.11 -14.59 8.07
C ILE A 310 -15.56 -15.02 8.19
N GLU A 311 -16.39 -14.16 8.80
CA GLU A 311 -17.82 -14.41 8.96
C GLU A 311 -18.53 -14.55 7.60
N LEU A 312 -18.27 -13.63 6.67
CA LEU A 312 -18.78 -13.64 5.30
C LEU A 312 -18.40 -14.94 4.56
N LEU A 313 -17.13 -15.35 4.65
CA LEU A 313 -16.65 -16.57 4.02
C LEU A 313 -17.26 -17.83 4.65
N SER A 314 -17.34 -17.89 5.98
CA SER A 314 -17.95 -19.03 6.68
C SER A 314 -19.42 -19.26 6.30
N ARG A 315 -20.14 -18.20 5.90
CA ARG A 315 -21.52 -18.26 5.39
C ARG A 315 -21.61 -18.70 3.93
N SER A 316 -20.53 -18.58 3.16
CA SER A 316 -20.55 -18.74 1.71
C SER A 316 -19.96 -20.07 1.23
N ILE A 317 -19.13 -20.70 2.06
CA ILE A 317 -18.44 -21.95 1.75
C ILE A 317 -19.42 -23.14 1.77
N PRO A 318 -19.32 -24.09 0.82
CA PRO A 318 -20.13 -25.30 0.84
C PRO A 318 -19.79 -26.17 2.07
N PRO A 319 -20.76 -26.91 2.65
CA PRO A 319 -20.54 -27.71 3.85
C PRO A 319 -19.53 -28.87 3.68
N THR A 320 -19.10 -29.14 2.45
CA THR A 320 -18.06 -30.11 2.11
C THR A 320 -16.65 -29.63 2.45
N HIS A 321 -16.45 -28.33 2.70
CA HIS A 321 -15.13 -27.73 2.94
C HIS A 321 -15.04 -27.06 4.32
N LYS A 322 -13.83 -27.02 4.86
CA LYS A 322 -13.47 -26.16 6.00
C LYS A 322 -12.99 -24.80 5.52
N LEU A 323 -13.11 -23.78 6.37
CA LEU A 323 -12.44 -22.49 6.19
C LEU A 323 -11.19 -22.45 7.06
N LEU A 324 -10.01 -22.55 6.44
CA LEU A 324 -8.74 -22.40 7.13
C LEU A 324 -8.33 -20.94 7.16
N VAL A 325 -8.25 -20.35 8.35
CA VAL A 325 -7.83 -18.97 8.56
C VAL A 325 -6.38 -18.93 9.02
N LYS A 326 -5.50 -18.46 8.15
CA LYS A 326 -4.06 -18.39 8.38
C LYS A 326 -3.68 -17.09 9.09
N ILE A 327 -3.16 -17.21 10.31
CA ILE A 327 -2.69 -16.06 11.08
C ILE A 327 -1.42 -15.48 10.42
N HIS A 328 -1.34 -14.15 10.29
CA HIS A 328 -0.16 -13.48 9.76
C HIS A 328 1.02 -13.54 10.76
N LYS A 329 2.24 -13.81 10.27
CA LYS A 329 3.45 -13.96 11.09
C LYS A 329 3.75 -12.70 11.92
N SER A 330 3.54 -11.54 11.33
CA SER A 330 3.88 -10.23 11.90
C SER A 330 2.75 -9.63 12.73
N ASP A 331 1.55 -10.23 12.71
CA ASP A 331 0.34 -9.66 13.33
C ASP A 331 -0.13 -10.42 14.58
N VAL A 332 0.62 -11.46 14.98
CA VAL A 332 0.25 -12.34 16.10
C VAL A 332 -0.06 -11.56 17.38
N SER A 333 0.63 -10.45 17.64
CA SER A 333 0.45 -9.64 18.86
C SER A 333 -0.88 -8.90 18.95
N HIS A 334 -1.64 -8.80 17.86
CA HIS A 334 -2.89 -8.04 17.82
C HIS A 334 -4.13 -8.87 18.18
N TYR A 335 -4.02 -10.20 18.21
CA TYR A 335 -5.13 -11.10 18.52
C TYR A 335 -5.12 -11.58 19.97
N SER A 336 -6.22 -11.31 20.66
CA SER A 336 -6.55 -11.84 21.98
C SER A 336 -7.13 -13.26 21.89
N ARG A 337 -7.17 -13.96 23.02
CA ARG A 337 -7.85 -15.27 23.12
C ARG A 337 -9.32 -15.20 22.71
N ALA A 338 -10.00 -14.10 23.07
CA ALA A 338 -11.40 -13.90 22.70
C ALA A 338 -11.58 -13.73 21.19
N GLN A 339 -10.67 -13.01 20.52
CA GLN A 339 -10.69 -12.89 19.05
C GLN A 339 -10.46 -14.23 18.37
N TYR A 340 -9.47 -15.02 18.81
CA TYR A 340 -9.28 -16.37 18.26
C TYR A 340 -10.50 -17.27 18.47
N ALA A 341 -11.07 -17.27 19.68
CA ALA A 341 -12.28 -18.03 19.98
C ALA A 341 -13.47 -17.57 19.13
N LYS A 342 -13.59 -16.25 18.88
CA LYS A 342 -14.63 -15.69 18.00
C LYS A 342 -14.45 -16.18 16.56
N MET A 343 -13.23 -16.19 16.01
CA MET A 343 -12.98 -16.74 14.67
C MET A 343 -13.42 -18.21 14.59
N GLN A 344 -13.02 -19.03 15.56
CA GLN A 344 -13.36 -20.47 15.61
C GLN A 344 -14.84 -20.74 15.93
N SER A 345 -15.58 -19.75 16.43
CA SER A 345 -17.02 -19.90 16.70
C SER A 345 -17.86 -19.94 15.42
N PHE A 346 -17.30 -19.49 14.29
CA PHE A 346 -17.98 -19.58 13.00
C PHE A 346 -17.96 -21.02 12.47
N PRO A 347 -19.03 -21.48 11.78
CA PRO A 347 -19.12 -22.85 11.30
C PRO A 347 -17.96 -23.22 10.37
N GLY A 348 -17.33 -24.37 10.65
CA GLY A 348 -16.27 -24.92 9.79
C GLY A 348 -14.95 -24.16 9.80
N VAL A 349 -14.77 -23.18 10.69
CA VAL A 349 -13.54 -22.38 10.77
C VAL A 349 -12.47 -23.06 11.64
N GLU A 350 -11.28 -23.23 11.07
CA GLU A 350 -10.09 -23.71 11.77
C GLU A 350 -8.92 -22.74 11.56
N LEU A 351 -8.09 -22.56 12.60
CA LEU A 351 -6.97 -21.61 12.55
C LEU A 351 -5.69 -22.31 12.08
N VAL A 352 -4.91 -21.66 11.23
CA VAL A 352 -3.59 -22.12 10.81
C VAL A 352 -2.51 -21.28 11.49
N ALA A 353 -1.53 -21.96 12.08
CA ALA A 353 -0.47 -21.37 12.88
C ALA A 353 0.34 -20.33 12.09
N PRO A 354 0.79 -19.22 12.71
CA PRO A 354 1.49 -18.13 12.00
C PRO A 354 2.74 -18.58 11.25
N PHE A 355 3.50 -19.54 11.79
CA PHE A 355 4.75 -20.00 11.20
C PHE A 355 4.62 -21.29 10.37
N ALA A 356 3.40 -21.76 10.07
CA ALA A 356 3.20 -22.88 9.17
C ALA A 356 3.66 -22.56 7.73
N ASP A 357 4.17 -23.56 6.99
CA ASP A 357 4.59 -23.38 5.59
C ASP A 357 3.38 -23.03 4.73
N THR A 358 3.25 -21.75 4.39
CA THR A 358 2.09 -21.21 3.67
C THR A 358 1.98 -21.81 2.27
N ARG A 359 3.10 -22.13 1.61
CA ARG A 359 3.08 -22.74 0.27
C ARG A 359 2.47 -24.15 0.29
N ASN A 360 2.72 -24.93 1.35
CA ASN A 360 2.11 -26.26 1.49
C ASN A 360 0.59 -26.19 1.68
N PHE A 361 0.08 -25.16 2.36
CA PHE A 361 -1.36 -24.92 2.45
C PHE A 361 -1.93 -24.41 1.12
N ILE A 362 -1.24 -23.49 0.42
CA ILE A 362 -1.72 -23.02 -0.89
C ILE A 362 -1.84 -24.17 -1.89
N GLN A 363 -0.81 -25.03 -1.99
CA GLN A 363 -0.76 -26.14 -2.96
C GLN A 363 -1.82 -27.23 -2.73
N LYS A 364 -2.44 -27.28 -1.55
CA LYS A 364 -3.43 -28.29 -1.18
C LYS A 364 -4.81 -27.70 -0.90
N ALA A 365 -4.98 -26.39 -1.08
CA ALA A 365 -6.27 -25.74 -0.91
C ALA A 365 -7.09 -25.93 -2.19
N ASP A 366 -8.39 -26.14 -2.05
CA ASP A 366 -9.29 -26.24 -3.21
C ASP A 366 -9.65 -24.84 -3.74
N LEU A 367 -9.52 -23.82 -2.88
CA LEU A 367 -9.72 -22.41 -3.20
C LEU A 367 -8.95 -21.53 -2.22
N ILE A 368 -8.35 -20.46 -2.73
CA ILE A 368 -7.73 -19.41 -1.93
C ILE A 368 -8.61 -18.17 -1.98
N VAL A 369 -8.82 -17.53 -0.83
CA VAL A 369 -9.42 -16.20 -0.76
C VAL A 369 -8.41 -15.24 -0.15
N SER A 370 -8.25 -14.07 -0.75
CA SER A 370 -7.36 -13.02 -0.24
C SER A 370 -8.02 -11.66 -0.34
N ILE A 371 -7.78 -10.78 0.64
CA ILE A 371 -8.23 -9.39 0.53
C ILE A 371 -7.43 -8.69 -0.57
N GLN A 372 -6.11 -8.76 -0.44
CA GLN A 372 -5.06 -8.25 -1.32
C GLN A 372 -3.81 -9.13 -1.07
N GLY A 373 -2.60 -8.59 -1.22
CA GLY A 373 -1.39 -9.21 -0.69
C GLY A 373 -0.82 -10.33 -1.54
N THR A 374 0.31 -10.88 -1.11
CA THR A 374 1.13 -11.79 -1.92
C THR A 374 0.57 -13.20 -1.96
N MET A 375 -0.21 -13.62 -0.97
CA MET A 375 -0.77 -14.97 -0.93
C MET A 375 -1.67 -15.26 -2.14
N GLY A 376 -2.46 -14.29 -2.59
CA GLY A 376 -3.26 -14.40 -3.81
C GLY A 376 -2.38 -14.51 -5.07
N LEU A 377 -1.30 -13.74 -5.17
CA LEU A 377 -0.36 -13.79 -6.29
C LEU A 377 0.38 -15.14 -6.33
N GLU A 378 0.88 -15.62 -5.19
CA GLU A 378 1.53 -16.92 -5.07
C GLU A 378 0.60 -18.06 -5.49
N ALA A 379 -0.68 -18.00 -5.09
CA ALA A 379 -1.69 -18.97 -5.49
C ALA A 379 -1.99 -18.92 -6.99
N ALA A 380 -2.11 -17.71 -7.56
CA ALA A 380 -2.32 -17.51 -9.00
C ALA A 380 -1.16 -18.06 -9.85
N LEU A 381 0.09 -17.81 -9.41
CA LEU A 381 1.29 -18.36 -10.07
C LEU A 381 1.38 -19.89 -9.98
N LEU A 382 0.80 -20.49 -8.94
CA LEU A 382 0.66 -21.95 -8.79
C LEU A 382 -0.56 -22.52 -9.53
N GLY A 383 -1.30 -21.71 -10.29
CA GLY A 383 -2.52 -22.11 -11.00
C GLY A 383 -3.68 -22.48 -10.09
N GLN A 384 -3.65 -22.08 -8.81
CA GLN A 384 -4.72 -22.38 -7.87
C GLN A 384 -5.91 -21.45 -8.09
N PRO A 385 -7.15 -21.88 -7.83
CA PRO A 385 -8.32 -21.01 -7.86
C PRO A 385 -8.21 -19.94 -6.78
N VAL A 386 -8.45 -18.67 -7.14
CA VAL A 386 -8.39 -17.53 -6.22
C VAL A 386 -9.62 -16.64 -6.34
N ILE A 387 -10.14 -16.20 -5.20
CA ILE A 387 -11.06 -15.05 -5.12
C ILE A 387 -10.33 -13.89 -4.44
N MET A 388 -10.29 -12.75 -5.14
CA MET A 388 -9.77 -11.48 -4.63
C MET A 388 -10.91 -10.59 -4.17
N LEU A 389 -10.88 -10.16 -2.90
CA LEU A 389 -11.93 -9.31 -2.35
C LEU A 389 -11.72 -7.84 -2.73
N GLY A 390 -10.49 -7.34 -2.64
CA GLY A 390 -10.15 -5.99 -3.07
C GLY A 390 -9.88 -5.88 -4.57
N ASP A 391 -9.88 -4.64 -5.07
CA ASP A 391 -9.51 -4.34 -6.46
C ASP A 391 -8.02 -4.65 -6.68
N SER A 392 -7.75 -5.76 -7.36
CA SER A 392 -6.42 -6.34 -7.42
C SER A 392 -6.02 -6.64 -8.87
N PRO A 393 -4.78 -6.34 -9.26
CA PRO A 393 -4.35 -6.58 -10.63
C PRO A 393 -4.12 -8.02 -11.02
N ILE A 394 -4.07 -8.92 -10.05
CA ILE A 394 -3.89 -10.33 -10.32
C ILE A 394 -5.16 -10.99 -10.85
N THR A 395 -6.28 -10.25 -10.94
CA THR A 395 -7.50 -10.69 -11.65
C THR A 395 -7.28 -10.93 -13.15
N ILE A 396 -6.13 -10.50 -13.70
CA ILE A 396 -5.70 -10.85 -15.06
C ILE A 396 -5.31 -12.33 -15.20
N PHE A 397 -4.99 -13.03 -14.10
CA PHE A 397 -4.70 -14.45 -14.13
C PHE A 397 -5.98 -15.26 -14.32
N PRO A 398 -5.97 -16.30 -15.17
CA PRO A 398 -7.17 -17.08 -15.51
C PRO A 398 -7.78 -17.76 -14.28
N SER A 399 -6.97 -18.18 -13.31
CA SER A 399 -7.46 -18.81 -12.08
C SER A 399 -7.97 -17.82 -11.04
N VAL A 400 -7.99 -16.52 -11.32
CA VAL A 400 -8.35 -15.48 -10.34
C VAL A 400 -9.67 -14.81 -10.73
N SER A 401 -10.53 -14.57 -9.74
CA SER A 401 -11.76 -13.79 -9.94
C SER A 401 -11.90 -12.76 -8.84
N GLY A 402 -12.40 -11.56 -9.18
CA GLY A 402 -12.87 -10.62 -8.17
C GLY A 402 -14.12 -11.14 -7.47
N ILE A 403 -14.40 -10.67 -6.26
CA ILE A 403 -15.60 -11.06 -5.49
C ILE A 403 -16.91 -10.76 -6.22
N GLY A 404 -16.97 -9.68 -7.01
CA GLY A 404 -18.23 -9.20 -7.57
C GLY A 404 -19.21 -8.76 -6.49
N GLU A 405 -20.49 -9.11 -6.65
CA GLU A 405 -21.54 -8.81 -5.68
C GLU A 405 -21.50 -9.78 -4.49
N ILE A 406 -21.56 -9.25 -3.27
CA ILE A 406 -21.50 -10.05 -2.03
C ILE A 406 -22.56 -11.18 -2.00
N PRO A 407 -23.83 -10.97 -2.40
CA PRO A 407 -24.83 -12.03 -2.43
C PRO A 407 -24.48 -13.21 -3.35
N ASP A 408 -23.68 -12.99 -4.38
CA ASP A 408 -23.29 -14.01 -5.36
C ASP A 408 -22.06 -14.81 -4.94
N LEU A 409 -21.42 -14.44 -3.82
CA LEU A 409 -20.22 -15.09 -3.32
C LEU A 409 -20.38 -16.62 -3.17
N PRO A 410 -21.48 -17.18 -2.64
CA PRO A 410 -21.65 -18.64 -2.58
C PRO A 410 -21.66 -19.31 -3.97
N ILE A 411 -22.22 -18.64 -4.99
CA ILE A 411 -22.26 -19.12 -6.38
C ILE A 411 -20.85 -19.07 -6.96
N LEU A 412 -20.14 -17.95 -6.78
CA LEU A 412 -18.77 -17.77 -7.22
C LEU A 412 -17.85 -18.84 -6.59
N MET A 413 -17.95 -19.09 -5.29
CA MET A 413 -17.15 -20.11 -4.61
C MET A 413 -17.37 -21.50 -5.21
N ARG A 414 -18.62 -21.90 -5.46
CA ARG A 414 -18.91 -23.19 -6.11
C ARG A 414 -18.34 -23.26 -7.53
N LYS A 415 -18.41 -22.17 -8.29
CA LYS A 415 -17.83 -22.09 -9.63
C LYS A 415 -16.30 -22.28 -9.58
N LYS A 416 -15.61 -21.56 -8.68
CA LYS A 416 -14.15 -21.64 -8.53
C LYS A 416 -13.68 -23.01 -8.03
N LEU A 417 -14.43 -23.63 -7.11
CA LEU A 417 -14.14 -24.99 -6.61
C LEU A 417 -14.31 -26.08 -7.68
N ALA A 418 -15.07 -25.82 -8.74
CA ALA A 418 -15.28 -26.74 -9.85
C ALA A 418 -14.37 -26.44 -11.06
N GLU A 419 -13.53 -25.41 -10.98
CA GLU A 419 -12.73 -24.94 -12.10
C GLU A 419 -11.47 -25.80 -12.28
N SER A 420 -11.17 -26.14 -13.52
CA SER A 420 -9.92 -26.81 -13.87
C SER A 420 -8.74 -25.84 -13.73
N PRO A 421 -7.57 -26.30 -13.24
CA PRO A 421 -6.38 -25.47 -13.22
C PRO A 421 -5.99 -25.01 -14.64
N PRO A 422 -5.53 -23.75 -14.80
CA PRO A 422 -5.05 -23.25 -16.07
C PRO A 422 -3.76 -23.97 -16.50
N SER A 423 -3.53 -24.03 -17.80
CA SER A 423 -2.27 -24.51 -18.37
C SER A 423 -1.11 -23.57 -18.05
N ARG A 424 0.13 -24.07 -18.11
CA ARG A 424 1.33 -23.24 -17.91
C ARG A 424 1.37 -22.05 -18.86
N VAL A 425 0.99 -22.25 -20.12
CA VAL A 425 1.01 -21.18 -21.14
C VAL A 425 0.08 -20.04 -20.73
N GLU A 426 -1.13 -20.35 -20.28
CA GLU A 426 -2.09 -19.34 -19.81
C GLU A 426 -1.58 -18.59 -18.57
N ILE A 427 -0.91 -19.28 -17.64
CA ILE A 427 -0.29 -18.64 -16.47
C ILE A 427 0.82 -17.67 -16.91
N VAL A 428 1.68 -18.09 -17.83
CA VAL A 428 2.82 -17.28 -18.33
C VAL A 428 2.33 -16.07 -19.09
N ASP A 429 1.32 -16.20 -19.95
CA ASP A 429 0.75 -15.10 -20.72
C ASP A 429 0.06 -14.07 -19.82
N ALA A 430 -0.68 -14.55 -18.82
CA ALA A 430 -1.28 -13.67 -17.81
C ALA A 430 -0.20 -12.97 -16.98
N TYR A 431 0.87 -13.68 -16.61
CA TYR A 431 1.95 -13.10 -15.84
C TYR A 431 2.75 -12.07 -16.66
N ALA A 432 3.01 -12.32 -17.94
CA ALA A 432 3.59 -11.35 -18.86
C ALA A 432 2.73 -10.08 -18.94
N SER A 433 1.41 -10.24 -19.02
CA SER A 433 0.45 -9.13 -19.02
C SER A 433 0.42 -8.37 -17.69
N TYR A 434 0.51 -9.09 -16.56
CA TYR A 434 0.66 -8.49 -15.23
C TYR A 434 1.94 -7.65 -15.11
N LEU A 435 3.06 -8.13 -15.67
CA LEU A 435 4.37 -7.47 -15.65
C LEU A 435 4.49 -6.31 -16.65
N ALA A 436 3.61 -6.23 -17.66
CA ALA A 436 3.70 -5.25 -18.74
C ALA A 436 3.87 -3.80 -18.29
N PRO A 437 3.14 -3.28 -17.27
CA PRO A 437 3.28 -1.88 -16.83
C PRO A 437 4.57 -1.57 -16.08
N PHE A 438 5.30 -2.59 -15.62
CA PHE A 438 6.46 -2.42 -14.77
C PHE A 438 7.73 -2.17 -15.58
N SER A 439 8.68 -1.46 -15.01
CA SER A 439 10.02 -1.23 -15.54
C SER A 439 11.06 -1.57 -14.48
N PRO A 440 12.31 -1.91 -14.86
CA PRO A 440 13.41 -2.01 -13.91
C PRO A 440 13.46 -0.76 -13.02
N ALA A 441 13.63 -0.98 -11.72
CA ALA A 441 13.71 0.06 -10.70
C ALA A 441 14.37 -0.54 -9.45
N SER A 442 13.67 -0.57 -8.31
CA SER A 442 14.15 -1.20 -7.08
C SER A 442 13.04 -1.95 -6.34
N TYR A 443 13.43 -2.72 -5.34
CA TYR A 443 12.49 -3.28 -4.38
C TYR A 443 11.95 -2.20 -3.42
N ASN A 444 10.71 -2.38 -2.93
CA ASN A 444 10.03 -1.49 -1.99
C ASN A 444 10.61 -1.58 -0.56
N ASP A 445 11.89 -1.26 -0.43
CA ASP A 445 12.59 -1.12 0.85
C ASP A 445 13.35 0.21 0.86
N TRP A 446 12.79 1.19 1.55
CA TRP A 446 13.36 2.52 1.67
C TRP A 446 14.40 2.64 2.79
N THR A 447 14.61 1.59 3.57
CA THR A 447 15.65 1.56 4.61
C THR A 447 17.03 1.28 4.01
N ALA A 448 17.07 0.61 2.86
CA ALA A 448 18.27 0.36 2.08
C ALA A 448 18.59 1.53 1.15
N ARG A 449 19.87 1.93 1.09
CA ARG A 449 20.36 2.89 0.12
C ARG A 449 20.30 2.28 -1.28
N LYS A 450 19.74 3.02 -2.24
CA LYS A 450 19.63 2.56 -3.64
C LYS A 450 20.99 2.53 -4.35
N THR A 451 21.22 1.54 -5.21
CA THR A 451 22.45 1.48 -6.03
C THR A 451 22.45 2.56 -7.12
N ASP A 452 23.57 2.82 -7.78
CA ASP A 452 23.59 3.78 -8.90
C ASP A 452 22.79 3.27 -10.11
N GLU A 453 22.81 1.96 -10.37
CA GLU A 453 21.98 1.31 -11.39
C GLU A 453 20.48 1.47 -11.10
N GLU A 454 20.05 1.26 -9.85
CA GLU A 454 18.66 1.50 -9.47
C GLU A 454 18.26 2.97 -9.70
N ILE A 455 19.14 3.93 -9.42
CA ILE A 455 18.88 5.35 -9.70
C ILE A 455 18.77 5.60 -11.21
N ASP A 456 19.64 5.01 -12.03
CA ASP A 456 19.60 5.16 -13.48
C ASP A 456 18.28 4.60 -14.06
N ASN A 457 17.84 3.47 -13.52
CA ASN A 457 16.53 2.88 -13.82
C ASN A 457 15.37 3.83 -13.45
N TYR A 458 15.42 4.49 -12.28
CA TYR A 458 14.43 5.51 -11.93
C TYR A 458 14.48 6.72 -12.86
N VAL A 459 15.66 7.18 -13.29
CA VAL A 459 15.78 8.28 -14.27
C VAL A 459 15.05 7.91 -15.57
N ILE A 460 15.21 6.69 -16.07
CA ILE A 460 14.49 6.19 -17.25
C ILE A 460 12.97 6.16 -17.01
N LEU A 461 12.55 5.67 -15.86
CA LEU A 461 11.14 5.56 -15.48
C LEU A 461 10.47 6.96 -15.42
N PHE A 462 11.11 7.93 -14.77
CA PHE A 462 10.60 9.32 -14.66
C PHE A 462 10.62 10.06 -16.00
N ASN A 463 11.64 9.84 -16.84
CA ASN A 463 11.67 10.38 -18.20
C ASN A 463 10.52 9.82 -19.07
N THR A 464 10.18 8.56 -18.87
CA THR A 464 9.07 7.93 -19.59
C THR A 464 7.73 8.46 -19.08
N LEU A 465 7.58 8.68 -17.77
CA LEU A 465 6.40 9.36 -17.22
C LEU A 465 6.24 10.78 -17.81
N LYS A 466 7.32 11.56 -17.89
CA LYS A 466 7.31 12.90 -18.53
C LYS A 466 6.75 12.83 -19.95
N ARG A 467 7.26 11.92 -20.79
CA ARG A 467 6.77 11.73 -22.16
C ARG A 467 5.30 11.35 -22.21
N TYR A 468 4.88 10.44 -21.32
CA TYR A 468 3.49 10.01 -21.23
C TYR A 468 2.54 11.16 -20.86
N VAL A 469 2.89 11.96 -19.85
CA VAL A 469 2.07 13.10 -19.39
C VAL A 469 1.95 14.16 -20.50
N LEU A 470 3.07 14.57 -21.09
CA LEU A 470 3.08 15.58 -22.16
C LEU A 470 2.34 15.08 -23.43
N GLY A 471 2.37 13.78 -23.72
CA GLY A 471 1.63 13.18 -24.83
C GLY A 471 0.11 13.20 -24.65
N ARG A 472 -0.40 13.08 -23.41
CA ARG A 472 -1.83 13.19 -23.10
C ARG A 472 -2.35 14.62 -23.22
N GLU A 473 -1.54 15.61 -22.87
CA GLU A 473 -1.88 17.03 -23.04
C GLU A 473 -2.02 17.38 -24.53
N ALA A 474 -1.12 16.87 -25.38
CA ALA A 474 -1.20 17.09 -26.83
C ALA A 474 -2.46 16.49 -27.48
N THR A 475 -2.91 15.32 -27.02
CA THR A 475 -4.10 14.63 -27.56
C THR A 475 -5.42 15.22 -27.04
N SER A 476 -5.46 15.67 -25.79
CA SER A 476 -6.62 16.39 -25.23
C SER A 476 -6.83 17.76 -25.89
N GLY A 477 -5.75 18.54 -26.10
CA GLY A 477 -5.84 19.83 -26.78
C GLY A 477 -6.32 19.74 -28.24
N LEU A 478 -5.95 18.69 -28.98
CA LEU A 478 -6.46 18.46 -30.34
C LEU A 478 -7.96 18.14 -30.37
N THR A 479 -8.48 17.49 -29.31
CA THR A 479 -9.89 17.14 -29.19
C THR A 479 -10.75 18.37 -28.87
N GLU A 480 -10.25 19.28 -28.04
CA GLU A 480 -10.92 20.55 -27.73
C GLU A 480 -10.92 21.53 -28.93
N VAL A 481 -9.83 21.60 -29.70
CA VAL A 481 -9.77 22.42 -30.92
C VAL A 481 -10.74 21.90 -32.00
N ALA A 482 -10.89 20.58 -32.13
CA ALA A 482 -11.85 19.97 -33.04
C ALA A 482 -13.32 20.20 -32.63
N GLN A 483 -13.61 20.36 -31.33
CA GLN A 483 -14.94 20.70 -30.83
C GLN A 483 -15.24 22.20 -30.90
N GLY A 484 -14.23 23.06 -30.71
CA GLY A 484 -14.35 24.51 -30.90
C GLY A 484 -14.59 24.92 -32.35
N MET A 485 -14.03 24.21 -33.33
CA MET A 485 -14.28 24.46 -34.76
C MET A 485 -15.68 24.02 -35.24
N ARG A 486 -16.41 23.19 -34.48
CA ARG A 486 -17.77 22.74 -34.83
C ARG A 486 -18.89 23.63 -34.27
N THR A 487 -18.56 24.60 -33.42
CA THR A 487 -19.54 25.49 -32.77
C THR A 487 -19.48 26.93 -33.26
N GLY A 488 -18.61 27.24 -34.23
CA GLY A 488 -18.46 28.55 -34.86
C GLY A 488 -18.72 28.55 -36.36
N GLY A 489 -19.80 27.88 -36.81
CA GLY A 489 -20.26 27.87 -38.19
C GLY A 489 -21.66 28.47 -38.31
#